data_AF-A0A1M5DBV4-F1
#
_entry.id   AF-A0A1M5DBV4-F1
#
_cell.length_a   1.000
_cell.length_b   1.000
_cell.length_c   1.000
_cell.angle_alpha   90.00
_cell.angle_beta   90.00
_cell.angle_gamma   90.00
#
_symmetry.space_group_name_H-M   'P 1'
#
loop_
_entity.id
_entity.type
_entity.pdbx_description
1 polymer ?
#
loop_
_entity_poly.entity_id
_entity_poly.type
_entity_poly.pdbx_seq_one_letter_code
_entity_poly.pdbx_strand_id
1 'polypeptide(L)'
;MRHPLQQLLVLLFLAFSPTLLRATPPEDHLPKSITRSQFTQNNRSLIRTVVQLDKNTTAQDVIQACNFLAAEGVTLRFSTLKIGRSFVGIAGKKRILVANGELFLPGGKSQQFNAGGLLGFRYLSLQYVTDAEGKSAMIEMISSVD
;
A
#
# COMPACT_ATOMS: atom_id res chain seq x y z
N MET A 1 45.68 -16.51 -52.93
CA MET A 1 45.11 -15.15 -52.99
C MET A 1 43.67 -15.21 -52.51
N ARG A 2 43.35 -14.38 -51.50
CA ARG A 2 42.02 -13.92 -51.05
C ARG A 2 41.01 -14.97 -50.52
N HIS A 3 41.01 -15.10 -49.20
CA HIS A 3 39.82 -15.35 -48.39
C HIS A 3 38.79 -14.22 -48.58
N PRO A 4 37.48 -14.48 -48.48
CA PRO A 4 36.55 -13.52 -47.93
C PRO A 4 36.07 -13.96 -46.55
N LEU A 5 36.28 -13.05 -45.61
CA LEU A 5 35.69 -12.98 -44.28
C LEU A 5 34.20 -13.35 -44.28
N GLN A 6 33.83 -14.41 -43.55
CA GLN A 6 32.48 -14.54 -43.01
C GLN A 6 32.43 -13.85 -41.65
N GLN A 7 31.60 -12.82 -41.59
CA GLN A 7 31.33 -12.00 -40.41
C GLN A 7 30.70 -12.86 -39.31
N LEU A 8 31.42 -13.03 -38.21
CA LEU A 8 30.90 -13.65 -37.00
C LEU A 8 30.01 -12.64 -36.29
N LEU A 9 28.69 -12.81 -36.41
CA LEU A 9 27.70 -12.04 -35.68
C LEU A 9 27.75 -12.45 -34.20
N VAL A 10 28.35 -11.62 -33.35
CA VAL A 10 28.31 -11.82 -31.89
C VAL A 10 26.93 -11.42 -31.39
N LEU A 11 26.07 -12.41 -31.15
CA LEU A 11 24.82 -12.24 -30.39
C LEU A 11 25.16 -12.08 -28.91
N LEU A 12 25.28 -10.83 -28.47
CA LEU A 12 25.39 -10.47 -27.06
C LEU A 12 24.00 -10.63 -26.42
N PHE A 13 23.67 -11.84 -25.95
CA PHE A 13 22.56 -12.02 -25.02
C PHE A 13 22.96 -11.38 -23.69
N LEU A 14 22.62 -10.11 -23.51
CA LEU A 14 22.53 -9.49 -22.20
C LEU A 14 21.46 -10.25 -21.42
N ALA A 15 21.92 -11.21 -20.60
CA ALA A 15 21.13 -11.74 -19.51
C ALA A 15 20.75 -10.56 -18.60
N PHE A 16 19.56 -10.02 -18.83
CA PHE A 16 18.89 -9.15 -17.89
C PHE A 16 18.65 -10.00 -16.64
N SER A 17 19.53 -9.87 -15.66
CA SER A 17 19.24 -10.26 -14.29
C SER A 17 18.36 -9.15 -13.72
N PRO A 18 17.05 -9.34 -13.51
CA PRO A 18 16.34 -8.50 -12.57
C PRO A 18 16.78 -8.97 -11.19
N THR A 19 17.90 -8.46 -10.70
CA THR A 19 18.06 -8.32 -9.24
C THR A 19 17.03 -7.30 -8.82
N LEU A 20 15.80 -7.78 -8.63
CA LEU A 20 14.76 -7.12 -7.86
C LEU A 20 15.24 -7.15 -6.40
N LEU A 21 16.29 -6.37 -6.09
CA LEU A 21 16.55 -5.90 -4.74
C LEU A 21 15.41 -4.94 -4.43
N ARG A 22 14.26 -5.51 -4.07
CA ARG A 22 13.21 -4.79 -3.41
C ARG A 22 13.67 -4.58 -1.97
N ALA A 23 14.61 -3.67 -1.79
CA ALA A 23 14.90 -3.12 -0.49
C ALA A 23 13.57 -2.54 0.02
N THR A 24 13.10 -3.03 1.16
CA THR A 24 12.06 -2.35 1.95
C THR A 24 12.42 -0.88 2.00
N PRO A 25 11.56 0.04 1.53
CA PRO A 25 11.90 1.45 1.48
C PRO A 25 12.32 1.92 2.89
N PRO A 26 13.39 2.72 3.01
CA PRO A 26 13.84 3.24 4.29
C PRO A 26 12.70 3.99 5.01
N GLU A 27 12.68 3.93 6.35
CA GLU A 27 11.62 4.51 7.19
C GLU A 27 11.40 6.03 6.94
N ASP A 28 12.39 6.73 6.40
CA ASP A 28 12.38 8.18 6.16
C ASP A 28 11.39 8.68 5.07
N HIS A 29 10.67 7.78 4.40
CA HIS A 29 9.73 8.15 3.33
C HIS A 29 8.33 7.52 3.47
N LEU A 30 7.93 7.11 4.68
CA LEU A 30 6.58 6.57 4.88
C LEU A 30 5.51 7.66 4.68
N PRO A 31 4.42 7.39 3.94
CA PRO A 31 3.26 8.25 3.93
C PRO A 31 2.73 8.46 5.34
N LYS A 32 2.25 9.66 5.65
CA LYS A 32 1.76 10.04 7.00
C LYS A 32 0.71 9.08 7.57
N SER A 33 -0.11 8.47 6.72
CA SER A 33 -1.16 7.52 7.10
C SER A 33 -0.65 6.09 7.31
N ILE A 34 0.66 5.84 7.24
CA ILE A 34 1.25 4.51 7.36
C ILE A 34 2.25 4.48 8.50
N THR A 35 2.13 3.48 9.37
CA THR A 35 3.11 3.18 10.41
C THR A 35 3.61 1.75 10.23
N ARG A 36 4.90 1.53 10.52
CA ARG A 36 5.53 0.22 10.47
C ARG A 36 6.18 -0.13 11.78
N SER A 37 6.18 -1.42 12.10
CA SER A 37 6.99 -1.98 13.18
C SER A 37 7.49 -3.36 12.78
N GLN A 38 8.80 -3.55 12.88
CA GLN A 38 9.42 -4.85 12.69
C GLN A 38 9.46 -5.62 14.01
N PHE A 39 9.16 -6.91 13.96
CA PHE A 39 9.20 -7.79 15.12
C PHE A 39 9.53 -9.23 14.69
N THR A 40 9.94 -10.04 15.66
CA THR A 40 10.26 -11.45 15.43
C THR A 40 9.20 -12.33 16.06
N GLN A 41 8.66 -13.27 15.29
CA GLN A 41 7.73 -14.30 15.79
C GLN A 41 8.08 -15.63 15.13
N ASN A 42 8.18 -16.71 15.91
CA ASN A 42 8.55 -18.05 15.42
C ASN A 42 9.84 -18.06 14.57
N ASN A 43 10.88 -17.35 15.03
CA ASN A 43 12.16 -17.15 14.32
C ASN A 43 12.04 -16.53 12.91
N ARG A 44 10.93 -15.87 12.60
CA ARG A 44 10.73 -15.13 11.36
C ARG A 44 10.68 -13.63 11.64
N SER A 45 11.40 -12.86 10.83
CA SER A 45 11.30 -11.41 10.82
C SER A 45 10.02 -11.00 10.10
N LEU A 46 9.13 -10.34 10.82
CA LEU A 46 7.83 -9.89 10.35
C LEU A 46 7.75 -8.37 10.40
N ILE A 47 6.99 -7.80 9.47
CA ILE A 47 6.73 -6.37 9.38
C ILE A 47 5.24 -6.19 9.55
N ARG A 48 4.83 -5.54 10.64
CA ARG A 48 3.46 -5.04 10.81
C ARG A 48 3.35 -3.69 10.13
N THR A 49 2.35 -3.56 9.27
CA THR A 49 1.99 -2.29 8.63
C THR A 49 0.58 -1.91 9.08
N VAL A 50 0.43 -0.68 9.55
CA VAL A 50 -0.85 -0.08 9.95
C VAL A 50 -1.15 1.09 9.02
N VAL A 51 -2.29 1.05 8.34
CA VAL A 51 -2.82 2.17 7.54
C VAL A 51 -3.91 2.84 8.34
N GLN A 52 -3.71 4.11 8.68
CA GLN A 52 -4.64 4.92 9.46
C GLN A 52 -5.18 6.07 8.63
N LEU A 53 -6.49 6.05 8.38
CA LEU A 53 -7.22 7.14 7.75
C LEU A 53 -8.15 7.75 8.80
N ASP A 54 -8.01 9.04 9.09
CA ASP A 54 -8.82 9.76 10.06
C ASP A 54 -9.58 10.92 9.40
N LYS A 55 -10.42 11.62 10.17
CA LYS A 55 -11.17 12.79 9.69
C LYS A 55 -10.30 13.92 9.10
N ASN A 56 -9.00 13.93 9.36
CA ASN A 56 -8.05 14.92 8.87
C ASN A 56 -7.25 14.44 7.65
N THR A 57 -7.35 13.15 7.30
CA THR A 57 -6.75 12.58 6.10
C THR A 57 -7.29 13.26 4.85
N THR A 58 -6.37 13.77 4.03
CA THR A 58 -6.67 14.44 2.77
C THR A 58 -6.69 13.44 1.60
N ALA A 59 -7.20 13.87 0.45
CA ALA A 59 -7.11 13.08 -0.78
C ALA A 59 -5.66 12.74 -1.16
N GLN A 60 -4.73 13.67 -0.93
CA GLN A 60 -3.32 13.45 -1.23
C GLN A 60 -2.70 12.39 -0.32
N ASP A 61 -3.04 12.39 0.97
CA ASP A 61 -2.58 11.36 1.91
C ASP A 61 -3.07 9.97 1.47
N VAL A 62 -4.34 9.85 1.06
CA VAL A 62 -4.91 8.59 0.54
C VAL A 62 -4.16 8.13 -0.71
N ILE A 63 -3.88 9.04 -1.66
CA ILE A 63 -3.15 8.71 -2.89
C ILE A 63 -1.72 8.23 -2.56
N GLN A 64 -1.02 8.92 -1.68
CA GLN A 64 0.34 8.54 -1.27
C GLN A 64 0.35 7.18 -0.57
N ALA A 65 -0.63 6.92 0.30
CA ALA A 65 -0.79 5.61 0.93
C ALA A 65 -1.03 4.51 -0.12
N CYS A 66 -1.94 4.75 -1.05
CA CYS A 66 -2.25 3.77 -2.10
C CYS A 66 -1.04 3.49 -2.99
N ASN A 67 -0.29 4.52 -3.40
CA ASN A 67 0.89 4.36 -4.23
C ASN A 67 2.00 3.56 -3.51
N PHE A 68 2.22 3.87 -2.22
CA PHE A 68 3.16 3.13 -1.40
C PHE A 68 2.77 1.65 -1.28
N LEU A 69 1.52 1.37 -0.95
CA LEU A 69 1.01 0.00 -0.81
C LEU A 69 1.03 -0.76 -2.14
N ALA A 70 0.65 -0.10 -3.23
CA ALA A 70 0.64 -0.69 -4.57
C ALA A 70 2.04 -1.10 -5.00
N ALA A 71 3.06 -0.29 -4.67
CA ALA A 71 4.44 -0.68 -4.89
C ALA A 71 4.71 -2.03 -4.23
N GLU A 72 4.14 -2.31 -3.05
CA GLU A 72 4.26 -3.51 -2.21
C GLU A 72 3.35 -4.68 -2.56
N GLY A 73 2.61 -4.58 -3.65
CA GLY A 73 1.63 -5.60 -4.02
C GLY A 73 0.45 -5.66 -3.05
N VAL A 74 0.28 -4.65 -2.20
CA VAL A 74 -0.89 -4.45 -1.34
C VAL A 74 -1.81 -3.46 -2.03
N THR A 75 -3.09 -3.82 -2.21
CA THR A 75 -4.05 -2.93 -2.89
C THR A 75 -5.15 -2.53 -1.94
N LEU A 76 -5.36 -1.21 -1.79
CA LEU A 76 -6.57 -0.64 -1.22
C LEU A 76 -7.53 -0.30 -2.37
N ARG A 77 -8.58 -1.09 -2.51
CA ARG A 77 -9.62 -0.85 -3.52
C ARG A 77 -10.83 -0.23 -2.86
N PHE A 78 -11.13 1.02 -3.20
CA PHE A 78 -12.35 1.68 -2.72
C PHE A 78 -13.52 1.40 -3.66
N SER A 79 -14.58 0.79 -3.16
CA SER A 79 -15.87 0.74 -3.84
C SER A 79 -16.61 2.08 -3.70
N THR A 80 -16.37 2.80 -2.61
CA THR A 80 -16.86 4.16 -2.42
C THR A 80 -15.87 4.94 -1.57
N LEU A 81 -15.30 6.00 -2.13
CA LEU A 81 -14.51 6.98 -1.38
C LEU A 81 -15.12 8.36 -1.63
N LYS A 82 -15.77 8.93 -0.62
CA LYS A 82 -16.35 10.27 -0.70
C LYS A 82 -15.48 11.23 0.08
N ILE A 83 -14.92 12.21 -0.61
CA ILE A 83 -14.17 13.32 -0.02
C ILE A 83 -14.94 14.60 -0.31
N GLY A 84 -15.38 15.29 0.75
CA GLY A 84 -16.23 16.47 0.62
C GLY A 84 -15.94 17.50 1.71
N ARG A 85 -16.64 18.63 1.63
CA ARG A 85 -16.66 19.60 2.72
C ARG A 85 -17.60 19.04 3.80
N SER A 86 -17.14 19.00 5.05
CA SER A 86 -18.02 18.63 6.16
C SER A 86 -19.13 19.68 6.27
N PHE A 87 -20.38 19.22 6.45
CA PHE A 87 -21.61 20.03 6.35
C PHE A 87 -21.76 21.09 7.47
N VAL A 88 -20.84 21.13 8.44
CA VAL A 88 -20.82 22.13 9.51
C VAL A 88 -19.77 23.19 9.18
N GLY A 89 -20.22 24.33 8.62
CA GLY A 89 -19.42 25.55 8.51
C GLY A 89 -18.79 25.80 7.14
N ILE A 90 -19.21 26.92 6.56
CA ILE A 90 -18.69 27.54 5.34
C ILE A 90 -17.15 27.70 5.47
N ALA A 91 -16.40 27.25 4.45
CA ALA A 91 -14.93 27.17 4.38
C ALA A 91 -14.23 25.96 5.06
N GLY A 92 -14.91 24.83 5.24
CA GLY A 92 -14.26 23.59 5.71
C GLY A 92 -13.26 22.98 4.71
N LYS A 93 -12.09 22.53 5.21
CA LYS A 93 -11.13 21.70 4.44
C LYS A 93 -11.84 20.44 3.92
N LYS A 94 -11.48 19.98 2.71
CA LYS A 94 -11.96 18.71 2.15
C LYS A 94 -11.51 17.55 3.05
N ARG A 95 -12.42 16.68 3.45
CA ARG A 95 -12.19 15.55 4.36
C ARG A 95 -12.89 14.30 3.85
N ILE A 96 -12.42 13.13 4.26
CA ILE A 96 -13.12 11.86 4.01
C ILE A 96 -14.47 11.91 4.72
N LEU A 97 -15.53 11.50 4.02
CA LEU A 97 -16.91 11.39 4.51
C LEU A 97 -17.35 9.93 4.58
N VAL A 98 -16.90 9.11 3.64
CA VAL A 98 -17.17 7.67 3.53
C VAL A 98 -15.98 7.00 2.88
N ALA A 99 -15.55 5.86 3.41
CA ALA A 99 -14.53 4.98 2.84
C ALA A 99 -14.97 3.52 2.97
N ASN A 100 -15.46 2.97 1.87
CA ASN A 100 -15.87 1.58 1.74
C ASN A 100 -15.00 0.91 0.68
N GLY A 101 -14.56 -0.31 0.94
CA GLY A 101 -13.62 -0.97 0.06
C GLY A 101 -13.11 -2.28 0.59
N GLU A 102 -11.98 -2.70 0.02
CA GLU A 102 -11.30 -3.95 0.30
C GLU A 102 -9.79 -3.73 0.35
N LEU A 103 -9.15 -4.36 1.33
CA LEU A 103 -7.70 -4.53 1.37
C LEU A 103 -7.36 -5.88 0.74
N PHE A 104 -6.47 -5.87 -0.26
CA PHE A 104 -5.89 -7.08 -0.87
C PHE A 104 -4.43 -7.18 -0.51
N LEU A 105 -4.00 -8.34 -0.01
CA LEU A 105 -2.62 -8.61 0.36
C LEU A 105 -1.92 -9.54 -0.64
N PRO A 106 -0.58 -9.49 -0.70
CA PRO A 106 0.24 -10.52 -1.34
C PRO A 106 -0.14 -11.91 -0.78
N GLY A 107 -0.39 -12.87 -1.67
CA GLY A 107 -0.88 -14.21 -1.30
C GLY A 107 -2.40 -14.38 -1.37
N GLY A 108 -3.14 -13.41 -1.92
CA GLY A 108 -4.55 -13.57 -2.30
C GLY A 108 -5.56 -13.38 -1.18
N LYS A 109 -5.12 -13.03 0.04
CA LYS A 109 -6.02 -12.68 1.14
C LYS A 109 -6.65 -11.32 0.89
N SER A 110 -7.93 -11.19 1.23
CA SER A 110 -8.65 -9.94 1.15
C SER A 110 -9.62 -9.77 2.30
N GLN A 111 -9.93 -8.52 2.66
CA GLN A 111 -10.94 -8.20 3.66
C GLN A 111 -11.61 -6.87 3.33
N GLN A 112 -12.94 -6.85 3.46
CA GLN A 112 -13.76 -5.66 3.30
C GLN A 112 -13.67 -4.73 4.50
N PHE A 113 -13.75 -3.43 4.25
CA PHE A 113 -13.90 -2.38 5.26
C PHE A 113 -15.02 -1.41 4.88
N ASN A 114 -15.66 -0.86 5.91
CA ASN A 114 -16.67 0.18 5.79
C ASN A 114 -16.46 1.16 6.95
N ALA A 115 -16.37 2.44 6.61
CA ALA A 115 -16.20 3.53 7.55
C ALA A 115 -16.86 4.80 7.02
N GLY A 116 -17.57 5.48 7.90
CA GLY A 116 -18.33 6.68 7.59
C GLY A 116 -19.76 6.42 7.13
N GLY A 117 -20.55 7.49 7.02
CA GLY A 117 -21.96 7.40 6.66
C GLY A 117 -22.76 8.56 7.20
N LEU A 118 -23.95 8.27 7.74
CA LEU A 118 -24.86 9.28 8.28
C LEU A 118 -24.25 10.04 9.47
N LEU A 119 -23.42 9.36 10.28
CA LEU A 119 -22.78 9.91 11.47
C LEU A 119 -21.45 10.64 11.18
N GLY A 120 -21.00 10.61 9.91
CA GLY A 120 -19.70 11.12 9.48
C GLY A 120 -18.61 10.05 9.52
N PHE A 121 -17.43 10.38 8.99
CA PHE A 121 -16.24 9.53 9.04
C PHE A 121 -15.30 10.06 10.12
N ARG A 122 -14.92 9.21 11.09
CA ARG A 122 -13.96 9.59 12.12
C ARG A 122 -12.64 8.87 11.95
N TYR A 123 -12.67 7.56 11.74
CA TYR A 123 -11.48 6.74 11.75
C TYR A 123 -11.65 5.40 11.03
N LEU A 124 -10.58 4.98 10.34
CA LEU A 124 -10.39 3.65 9.78
C LEU A 124 -8.92 3.23 10.01
N SER A 125 -8.72 2.07 10.63
CA SER A 125 -7.41 1.41 10.75
C SER A 125 -7.43 0.06 10.05
N LEU A 126 -6.45 -0.15 9.20
CA LEU A 126 -6.22 -1.43 8.51
C LEU A 126 -4.84 -1.93 8.91
N GLN A 127 -4.78 -3.09 9.57
CA GLN A 127 -3.54 -3.66 10.07
C GLN A 127 -3.30 -5.04 9.46
N TYR A 128 -2.10 -5.20 8.91
CA TYR A 128 -1.64 -6.47 8.35
C TYR A 128 -0.16 -6.68 8.66
N VAL A 129 0.25 -7.94 8.58
CA VAL A 129 1.63 -8.38 8.77
C VAL A 129 2.11 -9.05 7.51
N THR A 130 3.34 -8.74 7.10
CA THR A 130 4.06 -9.44 6.05
C THR A 130 5.34 -10.06 6.60
N ASP A 131 5.87 -11.08 5.94
CA ASP A 131 7.28 -11.42 6.13
C ASP A 131 8.19 -10.29 5.59
N ALA A 132 9.46 -10.28 5.99
CA ALA A 132 10.44 -9.29 5.53
C ALA A 132 10.67 -9.34 4.01
N GLU A 133 10.37 -10.46 3.36
CA GLU A 133 10.49 -10.64 1.90
C GLU A 133 9.23 -10.17 1.14
N GLY A 134 8.16 -9.81 1.84
CA GLY A 134 6.86 -9.43 1.27
C GLY A 134 6.07 -10.58 0.60
N LYS A 135 6.45 -11.85 0.84
CA LYS A 135 5.88 -13.01 0.13
C LYS A 135 4.61 -13.56 0.75
N SER A 136 4.56 -13.56 2.08
CA SER A 136 3.40 -14.01 2.85
C SER A 136 2.84 -12.85 3.65
N ALA A 137 1.50 -12.78 3.73
CA ALA A 137 0.81 -11.74 4.43
C ALA A 137 -0.40 -12.27 5.22
N MET A 138 -0.79 -11.55 6.28
CA MET A 138 -1.96 -11.85 7.10
C MET A 138 -2.62 -10.55 7.56
N ILE A 139 -3.95 -10.52 7.52
CA ILE A 139 -4.73 -9.41 8.07
C ILE A 139 -4.87 -9.68 9.57
N GLU A 140 -4.42 -8.73 10.39
CA GLU A 140 -4.55 -8.83 11.85
C GLU A 140 -5.81 -8.13 12.35
N MET A 141 -6.13 -6.96 11.80
CA MET A 141 -7.27 -6.17 12.28
C MET A 141 -7.77 -5.18 11.22
N ILE A 142 -9.09 -4.99 11.20
CA ILE A 142 -9.74 -3.82 10.61
C ILE A 142 -10.63 -3.21 11.68
N SER A 143 -10.46 -1.92 11.96
CA SER A 143 -11.30 -1.19 12.90
C SER A 143 -11.79 0.12 12.28
N SER A 144 -13.06 0.44 12.49
CA SER A 144 -13.67 1.69 12.05
C SER A 144 -14.52 2.30 13.16
N VAL A 145 -14.54 3.63 13.20
CA VAL A 145 -15.42 4.42 14.07
C VAL A 145 -16.06 5.49 13.19
N ASP A 146 -17.39 5.52 13.24
CA ASP A 146 -18.25 6.49 12.54
C ASP A 146 -18.51 7.73 13.40
#